data_AF-A0A497DC61-F1
#
_entry.id   AF-A0A497DC61-F1
#
_cell.length_a   1.000
_cell.length_b   1.000
_cell.length_c   1.000
_cell.angle_alpha   90.00
_cell.angle_beta   90.00
_cell.angle_gamma   90.00
#
_symmetry.space_group_name_H-M   'P 1'
#
loop_
_entity.id
_entity.type
_entity.pdbx_description
1 polymer ?
#
loop_
_entity_poly.entity_id
_entity_poly.type
_entity_poly.pdbx_seq_one_letter_code
_entity_poly.pdbx_strand_id
1 'polypeptide(L)'
;MKPEKSLYVFLFFLLLIPFLSNGQYVVKKVAGDATNTAQDGFYYALPQTVFKIELTVEQIKKIPGPLADYATNYLGVNDYIRYSGNSVQLINAEVTPLSEADPDQYYYVQFPAEKSKEEKATSFLLSEQGTLLGFGLEGGTQFETETTDIEQTFILMEGDEDFSYFADYNRMKKIDTIVRKISIDTVTINRFLFKTSWVDKSNEEKANEAARRISE
;
A
#
# COMPACT_ATOMS: atom_id res chain seq x y z
N MET A 1 60.61 -56.83 -43.73
CA MET A 1 60.78 -55.60 -42.92
C MET A 1 59.45 -55.35 -42.22
N LYS A 2 59.35 -55.58 -40.90
CA LYS A 2 58.07 -55.74 -40.17
C LYS A 2 57.27 -54.42 -40.06
N PRO A 3 56.03 -54.35 -40.59
CA PRO A 3 55.16 -53.18 -40.46
C PRO A 3 54.40 -53.11 -39.13
N GLU A 4 54.63 -54.07 -38.23
CA GLU A 4 53.86 -54.23 -36.98
C GLU A 4 54.10 -53.07 -36.00
N LYS A 5 55.33 -52.56 -35.92
CA LYS A 5 55.66 -51.42 -35.04
C LYS A 5 54.99 -50.11 -35.48
N SER A 6 54.77 -49.92 -36.78
CA SER A 6 54.10 -48.74 -37.32
C SER A 6 52.60 -48.75 -37.00
N LEU A 7 51.98 -49.94 -37.04
CA LEU A 7 50.56 -50.12 -36.71
C LEU A 7 50.26 -49.81 -35.24
N TYR A 8 51.12 -50.25 -34.31
CA TYR A 8 50.94 -49.94 -32.89
C TYR A 8 51.17 -48.46 -32.57
N VAL A 9 52.09 -47.79 -33.26
CA VAL A 9 52.30 -46.34 -33.12
C VAL A 9 51.08 -45.56 -33.63
N PHE A 10 50.50 -45.99 -34.75
CA PHE A 10 49.27 -45.40 -35.28
C PHE A 10 48.07 -45.64 -34.35
N LEU A 11 47.93 -46.84 -33.79
CA LEU A 11 46.87 -47.19 -32.85
C LEU A 11 47.01 -46.45 -31.52
N PHE A 12 48.24 -46.20 -31.07
CA PHE A 12 48.52 -45.36 -29.90
C PHE A 12 48.16 -43.89 -30.16
N PHE A 13 48.42 -43.38 -31.38
CA PHE A 13 48.03 -42.01 -31.77
C PHE A 13 46.51 -41.87 -31.91
N LEU A 14 45.81 -42.90 -32.42
CA LEU A 14 44.35 -42.94 -32.55
C LEU A 14 43.65 -42.96 -31.17
N LEU A 15 44.24 -43.62 -30.17
CA LEU A 15 43.70 -43.73 -28.81
C LEU A 15 43.87 -42.44 -27.99
N LEU A 16 44.72 -41.51 -28.44
CA LEU A 16 44.96 -40.20 -27.81
C LEU A 16 44.01 -39.09 -28.29
N ILE A 17 43.19 -39.36 -29.32
CA ILE A 17 42.28 -38.38 -29.93
C ILE A 17 41.03 -38.02 -29.09
N PRO A 18 40.44 -38.90 -28.23
CA PRO A 18 39.18 -38.56 -27.57
C PRO A 18 39.33 -37.63 -26.33
N PHE A 19 40.49 -37.02 -26.09
CA PHE A 19 40.67 -36.04 -24.99
C PHE A 19 40.41 -34.59 -25.40
N LEU A 20 39.92 -34.34 -26.61
CA LEU A 20 39.64 -32.98 -27.07
C LEU A 20 38.21 -32.54 -26.70
N SER A 21 38.16 -31.68 -25.68
CA SER A 21 37.19 -30.61 -25.47
C SER A 21 35.74 -31.02 -25.16
N ASN A 22 35.40 -31.02 -23.86
CA ASN A 22 34.04 -30.71 -23.41
C ASN A 22 33.94 -29.18 -23.27
N GLY A 23 32.98 -28.53 -23.92
CA GLY A 23 32.72 -27.10 -23.72
C GLY A 23 32.41 -26.80 -22.25
N GLN A 24 33.26 -26.00 -21.61
CA GLN A 24 33.07 -25.59 -20.23
C GLN A 24 32.43 -24.20 -20.20
N TYR A 25 31.26 -24.09 -19.57
CA TYR A 25 30.71 -22.79 -19.20
C TYR A 25 31.51 -22.22 -18.03
N VAL A 26 32.01 -20.99 -18.17
CA VAL A 26 32.72 -20.29 -17.10
C VAL A 26 31.78 -19.23 -16.52
N VAL A 27 31.47 -19.36 -15.24
CA VAL A 27 30.64 -18.39 -14.51
C VAL A 27 31.53 -17.51 -13.65
N LYS A 28 31.42 -16.20 -13.80
CA LYS A 28 32.18 -15.21 -13.02
C LYS A 28 31.22 -14.30 -12.27
N LYS A 29 31.44 -14.09 -10.97
CA LYS A 29 30.71 -13.06 -10.23
C LYS A 29 31.11 -11.69 -10.76
N VAL A 30 30.11 -10.86 -11.04
CA VAL A 30 30.30 -9.48 -11.49
C VAL A 30 30.49 -8.62 -10.24
N ALA A 31 31.74 -8.31 -9.93
CA ALA A 31 32.09 -7.42 -8.83
C ALA A 31 32.91 -6.25 -9.41
N GLY A 32 32.25 -5.12 -9.68
CA GLY A 32 32.87 -3.89 -10.19
C GLY A 32 33.18 -3.87 -11.70
N ASP A 33 33.95 -2.85 -12.13
CA ASP A 33 34.20 -2.43 -13.52
C ASP A 33 35.02 -3.40 -14.41
N ALA A 34 35.32 -4.61 -13.95
CA ALA A 34 36.32 -5.47 -14.61
C ALA A 34 35.87 -6.93 -14.80
N THR A 35 34.67 -7.14 -15.35
CA THR A 35 34.40 -8.41 -16.04
C THR A 35 34.81 -8.27 -17.50
N ASN A 36 35.84 -9.01 -17.92
CA ASN A 36 36.25 -9.08 -19.31
C ASN A 36 35.16 -9.80 -20.12
N THR A 37 34.26 -9.02 -20.72
CA THR A 37 33.11 -9.45 -21.54
C THR A 37 33.48 -9.62 -23.02
N ALA A 38 34.76 -9.83 -23.34
CA ALA A 38 35.20 -9.91 -24.73
C ALA A 38 34.69 -11.15 -25.49
N GLN A 39 34.04 -12.09 -24.80
CA GLN A 39 33.45 -13.29 -25.40
C GLN A 39 31.93 -13.23 -25.27
N ASP A 40 31.20 -13.97 -26.10
CA ASP A 40 29.74 -14.00 -26.04
C ASP A 40 29.25 -14.64 -24.73
N GLY A 41 28.21 -14.05 -24.13
CA GLY A 41 27.68 -14.48 -22.84
C GLY A 41 26.47 -13.65 -22.43
N PHE A 42 25.92 -13.96 -21.25
CA PHE A 42 24.78 -13.22 -20.69
C PHE A 42 24.94 -13.05 -19.18
N TYR A 43 24.21 -12.07 -18.63
CA TYR A 43 24.15 -11.79 -17.21
C TYR A 43 22.91 -12.42 -16.58
N TYR A 44 23.04 -12.92 -15.36
CA TYR A 44 21.92 -13.31 -14.51
C TYR A 44 22.16 -12.88 -13.07
N ALA A 45 21.07 -12.67 -12.34
CA ALA A 45 21.09 -12.45 -10.91
C ALA A 45 20.60 -13.70 -10.16
N LEU A 46 21.06 -13.87 -8.93
CA LEU A 46 20.45 -14.85 -8.02
C LEU A 46 19.18 -14.27 -7.39
N PRO A 47 18.18 -15.12 -7.08
CA PRO A 47 16.99 -14.67 -6.37
C PRO A 47 17.32 -14.34 -4.90
N GLN A 48 16.83 -13.20 -4.42
CA GLN A 48 16.71 -12.86 -3.01
C GLN A 48 15.24 -12.87 -2.58
N THR A 49 14.98 -13.21 -1.32
CA THR A 49 13.63 -13.19 -0.74
C THR A 49 13.32 -11.82 -0.15
N VAL A 50 12.28 -11.16 -0.66
CA VAL A 50 11.74 -9.90 -0.15
C VAL A 50 10.37 -10.17 0.45
N PHE A 51 10.02 -9.48 1.54
CA PHE A 51 8.72 -9.63 2.18
C PHE A 51 7.80 -8.47 1.82
N LYS A 52 6.67 -8.77 1.18
CA LYS A 52 5.56 -7.83 1.03
C LYS A 52 4.72 -7.87 2.30
N ILE A 53 4.65 -6.75 3.00
CA ILE A 53 3.89 -6.63 4.26
C ILE A 53 2.66 -5.76 3.99
N GLU A 54 1.48 -6.35 4.09
CA GLU A 54 0.20 -5.66 3.98
C GLU A 54 -0.39 -5.47 5.37
N LEU A 55 -0.60 -4.21 5.78
CA LEU A 55 -1.12 -3.86 7.09
C LEU A 55 -2.53 -3.28 6.93
N THR A 56 -3.51 -3.91 7.57
CA THR A 56 -4.86 -3.34 7.69
C THR A 56 -5.00 -2.72 9.07
N VAL A 57 -5.13 -1.40 9.10
CA VAL A 57 -5.26 -0.61 10.33
C VAL A 57 -6.64 0.05 10.36
N GLU A 58 -7.32 -0.06 11.48
CA GLU A 58 -8.56 0.64 11.76
C GLU A 58 -8.25 1.87 12.63
N GLN A 59 -8.71 3.04 12.19
CA GLN A 59 -8.65 4.27 12.96
C GLN A 59 -10.07 4.71 13.33
N ILE A 60 -10.35 4.75 14.63
CA ILE A 60 -11.63 5.21 15.19
C ILE A 60 -11.41 6.59 15.80
N LYS A 61 -11.98 7.61 15.17
CA LYS A 61 -12.02 8.97 15.68
C LYS A 61 -13.38 9.24 16.34
N LYS A 62 -13.37 9.49 17.64
CA LYS A 62 -14.55 9.91 18.42
C LYS A 62 -14.52 11.43 18.52
N ILE A 63 -15.54 12.09 17.99
CA ILE A 63 -15.70 13.54 18.08
C ILE A 63 -17.01 13.83 18.81
N PRO A 64 -17.00 14.61 19.91
CA PRO A 64 -18.23 14.99 20.57
C PRO A 64 -19.04 15.92 19.68
N GLY A 65 -20.35 15.68 19.62
CA GLY A 65 -21.26 16.59 18.94
C GLY A 65 -21.33 17.95 19.65
N PRO A 66 -21.70 19.03 18.94
CA PRO A 66 -21.72 20.39 19.49
C PRO A 66 -22.72 20.60 20.63
N LEU A 67 -23.74 19.74 20.72
CA LEU A 67 -24.77 19.77 21.76
C LEU A 67 -24.66 18.56 22.71
N ALA A 68 -23.54 17.83 22.69
CA ALA A 68 -23.35 16.60 23.46
C ALA A 68 -23.54 16.82 24.97
N ASP A 69 -23.07 17.94 25.51
CA ASP A 69 -23.21 18.27 26.94
C ASP A 69 -24.68 18.33 27.40
N TYR A 70 -25.59 18.64 26.49
CA TYR A 70 -27.02 18.79 26.77
C TYR A 70 -27.80 17.49 26.56
N ALA A 71 -27.18 16.44 26.01
CA ALA A 71 -27.85 15.16 25.72
C ALA A 71 -28.44 14.50 26.98
N THR A 72 -27.71 14.54 28.11
CA THR A 72 -28.22 13.98 29.37
C THR A 72 -29.49 14.69 29.84
N ASN A 73 -29.56 16.02 29.71
CA ASN A 73 -30.66 16.82 30.23
C ASN A 73 -31.92 16.78 29.36
N TYR A 74 -31.76 16.81 28.03
CA TYR A 74 -32.90 16.86 27.10
C TYR A 74 -33.32 15.51 26.52
N LEU A 75 -32.38 14.58 26.34
CA LEU A 75 -32.66 13.25 25.79
C LEU A 75 -32.67 12.16 26.88
N GLY A 76 -32.16 12.43 28.08
CA GLY A 76 -32.08 11.45 29.17
C GLY A 76 -31.06 10.33 28.91
N VAL A 77 -30.20 10.46 27.90
CA VAL A 77 -29.22 9.45 27.52
C VAL A 77 -27.86 9.72 28.17
N ASN A 78 -27.23 8.65 28.65
CA ASN A 78 -25.86 8.70 29.18
C ASN A 78 -24.83 8.13 28.19
N ASP A 79 -25.30 7.39 27.19
CA ASP A 79 -24.48 6.74 26.16
C ASP A 79 -24.27 7.69 24.98
N TYR A 80 -23.28 8.57 25.10
CA TYR A 80 -22.87 9.48 24.03
C TYR A 80 -21.39 9.85 24.15
N ILE A 81 -20.80 10.33 23.05
CA ILE A 81 -19.40 10.76 22.99
C ILE A 81 -19.26 12.11 23.71
N ARG A 82 -18.70 12.08 24.93
CA ARG A 82 -18.43 13.27 25.76
C ARG A 82 -17.08 13.93 25.46
N TYR A 83 -16.09 13.11 25.14
CA TYR A 83 -14.70 13.54 24.96
C TYR A 83 -14.20 13.08 23.60
N SER A 84 -13.34 13.90 22.99
CA SER A 84 -12.63 13.47 21.79
C SER A 84 -11.68 12.33 22.13
N GLY A 85 -11.57 11.38 21.21
CA GLY A 85 -10.67 10.23 21.35
C GLY A 85 -10.21 9.75 20.00
N ASN A 86 -8.98 9.30 19.92
CA ASN A 86 -8.44 8.61 18.76
C ASN A 86 -7.96 7.23 19.21
N SER A 87 -8.45 6.19 18.56
CA SER A 87 -8.01 4.82 18.78
C SER A 87 -7.56 4.24 17.46
N VAL A 88 -6.35 3.71 17.43
CA VAL A 88 -5.79 3.03 16.27
C VAL A 88 -5.60 1.57 16.64
N GLN A 89 -6.14 0.66 15.84
CA GLN A 89 -6.04 -0.76 16.05
C GLN A 89 -5.51 -1.43 14.78
N LEU A 90 -4.46 -2.24 14.94
CA LEU A 90 -4.03 -3.14 13.87
C LEU A 90 -5.02 -4.31 13.80
N ILE A 91 -5.68 -4.45 12.65
CA ILE A 91 -6.67 -5.50 12.41
C ILE A 91 -5.99 -6.74 11.84
N ASN A 92 -5.12 -6.54 10.85
CA ASN A 92 -4.44 -7.62 10.17
C ASN A 92 -3.04 -7.20 9.72
N ALA A 93 -2.13 -8.18 9.69
CA ALA A 93 -0.83 -8.07 9.08
C ALA A 93 -0.58 -9.33 8.26
N GLU A 94 -0.55 -9.19 6.94
CA GLU A 94 -0.26 -10.25 6.01
C GLU A 94 1.16 -10.08 5.49
N VAL A 95 1.94 -11.17 5.51
CA VAL A 95 3.34 -11.17 5.11
C VAL A 95 3.52 -12.22 4.03
N THR A 96 3.81 -11.76 2.81
CA THR A 96 3.98 -12.61 1.63
C THR A 96 5.44 -12.58 1.19
N PRO A 97 6.15 -13.72 1.19
CA PRO A 97 7.49 -13.81 0.65
C PRO A 97 7.43 -13.76 -0.89
N LEU A 98 8.22 -12.88 -1.48
CA LEU A 98 8.41 -12.71 -2.91
C LEU A 98 9.88 -12.93 -3.27
N SER A 99 10.14 -13.32 -4.51
CA SER A 99 11.50 -13.51 -5.02
C SER A 99 11.83 -12.39 -5.99
N GLU A 100 12.88 -11.64 -5.71
CA GLU A 100 13.39 -10.56 -6.56
C GLU A 100 14.85 -10.84 -6.96
N ALA A 101 15.33 -10.26 -8.06
CA ALA A 101 16.74 -10.34 -8.44
C ALA A 101 17.61 -9.60 -7.40
N ASP A 102 18.65 -10.26 -6.89
CA ASP A 102 19.59 -9.70 -5.92
C ASP A 102 20.62 -8.77 -6.61
N PRO A 103 20.62 -7.46 -6.30
CA PRO A 103 21.57 -6.50 -6.89
C PRO A 103 23.04 -6.77 -6.52
N ASP A 104 23.32 -7.47 -5.42
CA ASP A 104 24.68 -7.77 -4.95
C ASP A 104 25.21 -9.09 -5.54
N GLN A 105 24.35 -9.86 -6.23
CA GLN A 105 24.66 -11.20 -6.74
C GLN A 105 24.43 -11.33 -8.25
N TYR A 106 25.12 -10.48 -9.02
CA TYR A 106 25.20 -10.63 -10.47
C TYR A 106 26.32 -11.57 -10.89
N TYR A 107 26.03 -12.39 -11.88
CA TYR A 107 26.95 -13.35 -12.48
C TYR A 107 26.91 -13.25 -14.00
N TYR A 108 28.08 -13.42 -14.61
CA TYR A 108 28.24 -13.46 -16.05
C TYR A 108 28.60 -14.88 -16.49
N VAL A 109 27.81 -15.45 -17.40
CA VAL A 109 28.06 -16.75 -18.01
C VAL A 109 28.72 -16.53 -19.35
N GLN A 110 29.94 -17.04 -19.49
CA GLN A 110 30.71 -17.00 -20.72
C GLN A 110 30.43 -18.25 -21.55
N PHE A 111 29.98 -18.06 -22.80
CA PHE A 111 29.82 -19.17 -23.74
C PHE A 111 31.19 -19.62 -24.25
N PRO A 112 31.37 -20.93 -24.50
CA PRO A 112 32.59 -21.42 -25.14
C PRO A 112 32.71 -20.83 -26.55
N ALA A 113 33.90 -20.35 -26.90
CA ALA A 113 34.19 -19.75 -28.22
C ALA A 113 34.04 -20.77 -29.37
N GLU A 114 34.25 -22.05 -29.08
CA GLU A 114 34.16 -23.16 -30.02
C GLU A 114 32.94 -24.02 -29.65
N LYS A 115 31.75 -23.67 -30.17
CA LYS A 115 30.58 -24.55 -30.06
C LYS A 115 30.79 -25.74 -31.00
N SER A 116 31.04 -26.93 -30.46
CA SER A 116 31.06 -28.14 -31.27
C SER A 116 29.66 -28.34 -31.87
N LYS A 117 29.59 -28.72 -33.16
CA LYS A 117 28.33 -28.99 -33.89
C LYS A 117 27.44 -30.07 -33.23
N GLU A 118 28.01 -30.82 -32.29
CA GLU A 118 27.39 -31.94 -31.59
C GLU A 118 27.00 -31.61 -30.13
N GLU A 119 27.32 -30.41 -29.62
CA GLU A 119 26.87 -30.00 -28.29
C GLU A 119 25.38 -29.69 -28.30
N LYS A 120 24.62 -30.38 -27.45
CA LYS A 120 23.21 -30.07 -27.23
C LYS A 120 23.06 -28.59 -26.87
N ALA A 121 22.22 -27.88 -27.61
CA ALA A 121 21.90 -26.49 -27.33
C ALA A 121 21.32 -26.39 -25.93
N THR A 122 22.13 -25.94 -24.98
CA THR A 122 21.67 -25.82 -23.60
C THR A 122 20.91 -24.51 -23.47
N SER A 123 19.63 -24.62 -23.16
CA SER A 123 18.75 -23.48 -22.94
C SER A 123 18.93 -22.95 -21.51
N PHE A 124 19.06 -21.63 -21.40
CA PHE A 124 18.94 -20.93 -20.13
C PHE A 124 17.58 -20.25 -20.12
N LEU A 125 16.85 -20.41 -19.02
CA LEU A 125 15.58 -19.73 -18.80
C LEU A 125 15.79 -18.68 -17.73
N LEU A 126 15.51 -17.42 -18.07
CA LEU A 126 15.59 -16.29 -17.17
C LEU A 126 14.20 -15.70 -16.96
N SER A 127 13.95 -15.16 -15.77
CA SER A 127 12.77 -14.32 -15.51
C SER A 127 12.92 -12.97 -16.21
N GLU A 128 11.84 -12.20 -16.34
CA GLU A 128 11.88 -10.84 -16.90
C GLU A 128 12.80 -9.91 -16.10
N GLN A 129 12.96 -10.17 -14.80
CA GLN A 129 13.86 -9.46 -13.89
C GLN A 129 15.31 -9.96 -13.95
N GLY A 130 15.64 -10.89 -14.87
CA GLY A 130 17.00 -11.41 -15.05
C GLY A 130 17.45 -12.46 -14.04
N THR A 131 16.51 -13.09 -13.32
CA THR A 131 16.80 -14.20 -12.39
C THR A 131 16.89 -15.52 -13.15
N LEU A 132 17.87 -16.37 -12.81
CA LEU A 132 18.00 -17.70 -13.44
C LEU A 132 16.91 -18.67 -12.92
N LEU A 133 16.00 -19.09 -13.80
CA LEU A 133 14.90 -20.02 -13.49
C LEU A 133 15.28 -21.48 -13.76
N GLY A 134 16.09 -21.74 -14.80
CA GLY A 134 16.45 -23.10 -15.16
C GLY A 134 17.54 -23.23 -16.23
N PHE A 135 18.17 -24.40 -16.27
CA PHE A 135 19.22 -24.77 -17.20
C PHE A 135 18.93 -26.14 -17.82
N GLY A 136 19.00 -26.24 -19.14
CA GLY A 136 18.84 -27.51 -19.85
C GLY A 136 17.41 -28.05 -19.87
N LEU A 137 16.41 -27.18 -19.74
CA LEU A 137 15.00 -27.56 -19.85
C LEU A 137 14.64 -27.74 -21.33
N GLU A 138 14.44 -28.99 -21.75
CA GLU A 138 13.84 -29.35 -23.03
C GLU A 138 12.32 -29.13 -22.91
N GLY A 139 11.82 -28.00 -23.41
CA GLY A 139 10.40 -27.64 -23.39
C GLY A 139 10.14 -26.44 -22.50
N GLY A 140 9.62 -25.37 -23.12
CA GLY A 140 9.30 -24.10 -22.46
C GLY A 140 8.27 -24.30 -21.36
N THR A 141 8.74 -24.50 -20.14
CA THR A 141 7.91 -24.39 -18.95
C THR A 141 7.82 -22.90 -18.67
N GLN A 142 6.68 -22.30 -19.02
CA GLN A 142 6.39 -20.92 -18.65
C GLN A 142 6.22 -20.88 -17.13
N PHE A 143 7.22 -20.35 -16.44
CA PHE A 143 7.03 -19.96 -15.05
C PHE A 143 6.26 -18.64 -15.05
N GLU A 144 5.04 -18.64 -14.53
CA GLU A 144 4.32 -17.41 -14.23
C GLU A 144 5.16 -16.60 -13.25
N THR A 145 5.76 -15.54 -13.77
CA THR A 145 6.45 -14.56 -12.94
C THR A 145 5.40 -13.53 -12.58
N GLU A 146 4.90 -13.56 -11.35
CA GLU A 146 4.08 -12.47 -10.83
C GLU A 146 4.99 -11.25 -10.65
N THR A 147 5.07 -10.40 -11.69
CA THR A 147 5.58 -9.03 -11.58
C THR A 147 4.60 -8.23 -10.72
N THR A 148 4.72 -8.28 -9.41
CA THR A 148 4.00 -7.33 -8.54
C THR A 148 4.91 -6.13 -8.34
N ASP A 149 4.71 -5.07 -9.14
CA ASP A 149 5.23 -3.75 -8.81
C ASP A 149 4.75 -3.42 -7.40
N ILE A 150 5.70 -3.20 -6.49
CA ILE A 150 5.41 -2.86 -5.09
C ILE A 150 5.02 -1.38 -5.06
N GLU A 151 3.82 -1.07 -5.55
CA GLU A 151 3.20 0.23 -5.36
C GLU A 151 2.79 0.35 -3.88
N GLN A 152 3.55 1.15 -3.13
CA GLN A 152 3.17 1.56 -1.78
C GLN A 152 1.97 2.52 -1.87
N THR A 153 0.78 1.98 -2.12
CA THR A 153 -0.45 2.76 -2.18
C THR A 153 -1.03 2.90 -0.79
N PHE A 154 -0.89 4.09 -0.22
CA PHE A 154 -1.64 4.48 0.99
C PHE A 154 -3.05 4.90 0.58
N ILE A 155 -4.03 4.03 0.78
CA ILE A 155 -5.45 4.39 0.60
C ILE A 155 -5.89 5.15 1.86
N LEU A 156 -5.65 6.46 1.87
CA LEU A 156 -6.24 7.36 2.85
C LEU A 156 -7.66 7.72 2.36
N MET A 157 -8.68 7.07 2.91
CA MET A 157 -10.05 7.56 2.76
C MET A 157 -10.21 8.79 3.67
N GLU A 158 -9.80 9.94 3.16
CA GLU A 158 -10.02 11.23 3.84
C GLU A 158 -11.50 11.61 3.68
N GLY A 159 -12.31 11.08 4.60
CA GLY A 159 -13.68 11.54 4.80
C GLY A 159 -13.67 12.88 5.53
N ASP A 160 -14.60 13.77 5.16
CA ASP A 160 -14.82 15.05 5.83
C ASP A 160 -14.96 14.81 7.35
N GLU A 161 -13.96 15.24 8.13
CA GLU A 161 -13.87 14.90 9.56
C GLU A 161 -14.87 15.68 10.43
N ASP A 162 -15.61 16.60 9.82
CA ASP A 162 -16.46 17.56 10.50
C ASP A 162 -17.94 17.22 10.41
N PHE A 163 -18.68 17.53 11.47
CA PHE A 163 -20.13 17.42 11.45
C PHE A 163 -20.71 18.42 10.45
N SER A 164 -21.37 17.93 9.41
CA SER A 164 -22.12 18.77 8.46
C SER A 164 -23.25 19.49 9.20
N TYR A 165 -23.02 20.75 9.57
CA TYR A 165 -24.05 21.57 10.16
C TYR A 165 -25.10 21.87 9.08
N PHE A 166 -26.29 21.28 9.22
CA PHE A 166 -27.44 21.70 8.44
C PHE A 166 -27.72 23.18 8.74
N ALA A 167 -27.99 23.97 7.70
CA ALA A 167 -28.25 25.40 7.77
C ALA A 167 -29.59 25.70 8.45
N ASP A 168 -29.67 25.43 9.75
CA ASP A 168 -30.87 25.69 10.54
C ASP A 168 -30.90 27.15 11.00
N TYR A 169 -32.11 27.66 11.21
CA TYR A 169 -32.28 29.04 11.66
C TYR A 169 -31.77 29.20 13.10
N ASN A 170 -30.57 29.76 13.24
CA ASN A 170 -29.92 30.04 14.52
C ASN A 170 -30.51 31.29 15.25
N ARG A 171 -31.70 31.75 14.88
CA ARG A 171 -32.34 32.93 15.49
C ARG A 171 -33.73 32.59 15.99
N MET A 172 -34.08 33.16 17.13
CA MET A 172 -35.42 33.12 17.69
C MET A 172 -36.01 34.52 17.86
N LYS A 173 -37.34 34.59 17.79
CA LYS A 173 -38.09 35.83 18.02
C LYS A 173 -38.32 36.00 19.52
N LYS A 174 -37.63 36.95 20.13
CA LYS A 174 -37.83 37.34 21.53
C LYS A 174 -38.90 38.45 21.60
N ILE A 175 -39.93 38.24 22.42
CA ILE A 175 -41.02 39.19 22.62
C ILE A 175 -40.90 39.80 24.01
N ASP A 176 -40.52 41.07 24.07
CA ASP A 176 -40.43 41.81 25.33
C ASP A 176 -41.72 42.61 25.56
N THR A 177 -42.23 42.59 26.80
CA THR A 177 -43.42 43.36 27.20
C THR A 177 -43.00 44.68 27.80
N ILE A 178 -43.30 45.78 27.11
CA ILE A 178 -43.05 47.15 27.57
C ILE A 178 -44.34 47.69 28.17
N VAL A 179 -44.31 47.99 29.48
CA VAL A 179 -45.44 48.62 30.18
C VAL A 179 -45.28 50.12 30.14
N ARG A 180 -46.10 50.81 29.35
CA ARG A 180 -46.14 52.27 29.31
C ARG A 180 -47.26 52.77 30.22
N LYS A 181 -46.89 53.44 31.32
CA LYS A 181 -47.84 54.15 32.17
C LYS A 181 -48.14 55.52 31.57
N ILE A 182 -49.38 55.77 31.20
CA ILE A 182 -49.84 57.06 30.68
C ILE A 182 -50.76 57.66 31.74
N SER A 183 -50.37 58.80 32.31
CA SER A 183 -51.21 59.56 33.25
C SER A 183 -51.82 60.73 32.50
N ILE A 184 -53.16 60.79 32.46
CA ILE A 184 -53.90 61.91 31.89
C ILE A 184 -54.82 62.42 32.98
N ASP A 185 -54.62 63.68 33.38
CA ASP A 185 -55.30 64.39 34.46
C ASP A 185 -55.33 63.62 35.80
N THR A 186 -56.39 62.84 36.04
CA THR A 186 -56.61 62.06 37.27
C THR A 186 -56.64 60.55 37.04
N VAL A 187 -56.51 60.08 35.79
CA VAL A 187 -56.59 58.67 35.42
C VAL A 187 -55.23 58.16 34.95
N THR A 188 -54.81 57.03 35.53
CA THR A 188 -53.61 56.31 35.08
C THR A 188 -54.02 55.08 34.27
N ILE A 189 -53.55 55.00 33.02
CA ILE A 189 -53.78 53.85 32.14
C ILE A 189 -52.44 53.15 31.88
N ASN A 190 -52.37 51.85 32.15
CA ASN A 190 -51.23 51.02 31.78
C ASN A 190 -51.48 50.46 30.38
N ARG A 191 -50.62 50.82 29.42
CA ARG A 191 -50.63 50.28 28.07
C ARG A 191 -49.51 49.26 27.92
N PHE A 192 -49.86 48.02 27.63
CA PHE A 192 -48.91 46.96 27.28
C PHE A 192 -48.56 47.06 25.80
N LEU A 193 -47.26 47.17 25.50
CA LEU A 193 -46.72 47.18 24.14
C LEU A 193 -45.75 46.01 24.00
N PHE A 194 -45.94 45.18 22.98
CA PHE A 194 -45.04 44.07 22.71
C PHE A 194 -43.99 44.49 21.70
N LYS A 195 -42.71 44.40 22.06
CA LYS A 195 -41.60 44.64 21.15
C LYS A 195 -41.02 43.29 20.75
N THR A 196 -40.93 43.02 19.46
CA THR A 196 -40.34 41.80 18.93
C THR A 196 -38.94 42.08 18.42
N SER A 197 -37.96 41.29 18.86
CA SER A 197 -36.59 41.34 18.36
C SER A 197 -36.14 39.94 17.92
N TRP A 198 -35.19 39.88 16.99
CA TRP A 198 -34.52 38.64 16.63
C TRP A 198 -33.23 38.53 17.44
N VAL A 199 -33.08 37.43 18.16
CA VAL A 199 -31.91 37.13 18.99
C VAL A 199 -31.36 35.78 18.57
N ASP A 200 -30.04 35.62 18.61
CA ASP A 200 -29.40 34.34 18.30
C ASP A 200 -29.76 33.30 19.38
N LYS A 201 -30.04 32.07 18.97
CA LYS A 201 -30.41 30.97 19.88
C LYS A 201 -29.22 30.57 20.74
N SER A 202 -29.44 30.37 22.03
CA SER A 202 -28.42 29.76 22.89
C SER A 202 -28.21 28.28 22.54
N ASN A 203 -27.06 27.72 22.92
CA ASN A 203 -26.80 26.28 22.68
C ASN A 203 -27.81 25.39 23.43
N GLU A 204 -28.28 25.85 24.59
CA GLU A 204 -29.32 25.20 25.37
C GLU A 204 -30.67 25.19 24.63
N GLU A 205 -31.10 26.32 24.07
CA GLU A 205 -32.34 26.44 23.28
C GLU A 205 -32.28 25.57 22.01
N LYS A 206 -31.12 25.51 21.35
CA LYS A 206 -30.89 24.61 20.22
C LYS A 206 -31.00 23.15 20.63
N ALA A 207 -30.40 22.78 21.75
CA ALA A 207 -30.47 21.41 22.26
C ALA A 207 -31.90 20.99 22.58
N ASN A 208 -32.68 21.87 23.22
CA ASN A 208 -34.09 21.63 23.49
C ASN A 208 -34.93 21.49 22.21
N GLU A 209 -34.72 22.38 21.23
CA GLU A 209 -35.40 22.30 19.94
C GLU A 209 -35.05 21.02 19.19
N ALA A 210 -33.76 20.65 19.13
CA ALA A 210 -33.29 19.42 18.51
C ALA A 210 -33.87 18.19 19.20
N ALA A 211 -33.88 18.15 20.55
CA ALA A 211 -34.48 17.06 21.31
C ALA A 211 -35.98 16.93 21.04
N ARG A 212 -36.71 18.06 20.94
CA ARG A 212 -38.13 18.04 20.59
C ARG A 212 -38.36 17.45 19.20
N ARG A 213 -37.52 17.79 18.22
CA ARG A 213 -37.59 17.22 16.86
C ARG A 213 -37.30 15.72 16.81
N ILE A 214 -36.48 15.20 17.71
CA ILE A 214 -36.19 13.76 17.82
C ILE A 214 -37.37 13.01 18.47
N SER A 215 -38.10 13.67 19.37
CA SER A 215 -39.25 13.08 20.08
C SER A 215 -40.58 13.12 19.31
N GLU A 216 -40.69 13.93 18.27
CA GLU A 216 -41.83 13.99 17.34
C GLU A 216 -41.81 12.82 16.35
#